data_AF-A0A3C1UUH8-F1
#
_entry.id   AF-A0A3C1UUH8-F1
#
_cell.length_a   1.000
_cell.length_b   1.000
_cell.length_c   1.000
_cell.angle_alpha   90.00
_cell.angle_beta   90.00
_cell.angle_gamma   90.00
#
_symmetry.space_group_name_H-M   'P 1'
#
loop_
_entity.id
_entity.type
_entity.pdbx_description
1 polymer ?
#
loop_
_entity_poly.entity_id
_entity_poly.type
_entity_poly.pdbx_seq_one_letter_code
_entity_poly.pdbx_strand_id
1 'polypeptide(L)'
;MNRKIRDFLLLTGGTILVAIGLYYFKMPNHFSTGGVSGISIILGALIPGLSTGTINFIINMLLLLLGFLVFGKGFGAKTAYSSILMSGIVWVLERVQPMNAPFTDEPLLELFFAVGLPAVGSAI
;
A
#
# COMPACT_ATOMS: atom_id res chain seq x y z
N MET A 1 1.30 -27.19 14.20
CA MET A 1 1.44 -25.73 14.34
C MET A 1 0.05 -25.12 14.44
N ASN A 2 -0.24 -24.35 15.49
CA ASN A 2 -1.58 -23.77 15.70
C ASN A 2 -1.94 -22.85 14.52
N ARG A 3 -3.13 -23.02 13.94
CA ARG A 3 -3.61 -22.30 12.75
C ARG A 3 -3.47 -20.78 12.89
N LYS A 4 -3.75 -20.24 14.08
CA LYS A 4 -3.58 -18.81 14.41
C LYS A 4 -2.13 -18.31 14.32
N ILE A 5 -1.15 -19.13 14.69
CA ILE A 5 0.27 -18.75 14.63
C ILE A 5 0.72 -18.70 13.17
N ARG A 6 0.29 -19.69 12.37
CA ARG A 6 0.55 -19.69 10.93
C ARG A 6 -0.02 -18.44 10.26
N ASP A 7 -1.28 -18.11 10.53
CA ASP A 7 -1.93 -16.93 9.95
C ASP A 7 -1.22 -15.63 10.33
N PHE A 8 -0.73 -15.52 11.57
CA PHE A 8 0.01 -14.35 12.04
C PHE A 8 1.40 -14.23 11.40
N LEU A 9 2.10 -15.35 11.22
CA LEU A 9 3.39 -15.39 10.52
C LEU A 9 3.24 -15.03 9.05
N LEU A 10 2.19 -15.52 8.38
CA LEU A 10 1.88 -15.17 6.98
C LEU A 10 1.57 -13.68 6.86
N LEU A 11 0.71 -13.13 7.73
CA LEU A 11 0.38 -11.71 7.75
C LEU A 11 1.63 -10.83 7.95
N THR A 12 2.51 -11.23 8.88
CA THR A 12 3.76 -10.53 9.16
C THR A 12 4.71 -10.60 7.97
N GLY A 13 4.89 -11.78 7.37
CA GLY A 13 5.73 -11.97 6.19
C GLY A 13 5.24 -11.18 4.97
N GLY A 14 3.93 -11.21 4.71
CA GLY A 14 3.30 -10.41 3.65
C GLY A 14 3.50 -8.90 3.88
N THR A 15 3.31 -8.45 5.12
CA THR A 15 3.54 -7.03 5.50
C THR A 15 4.99 -6.61 5.31
N ILE A 16 5.96 -7.48 5.61
CA ILE A 16 7.39 -7.21 5.37
C ILE A 16 7.67 -7.06 3.87
N LEU A 17 7.13 -7.93 3.03
CA LEU A 17 7.30 -7.83 1.57
C LEU A 17 6.72 -6.53 1.01
N VAL A 18 5.54 -6.12 1.50
CA VAL A 18 4.93 -4.82 1.17
C VAL A 18 5.84 -3.67 1.61
N ALA A 19 6.35 -3.71 2.84
CA ALA A 19 7.22 -2.66 3.38
C ALA A 19 8.53 -2.54 2.59
N ILE A 20 9.12 -3.66 2.15
CA ILE A 20 10.33 -3.68 1.31
C ILE A 20 10.04 -3.00 -0.03
N GLY A 21 8.99 -3.40 -0.74
CA GLY A 21 8.61 -2.77 -2.02
C GLY A 21 8.35 -1.26 -1.88
N LEU A 22 7.69 -0.88 -0.78
CA LEU A 22 7.39 0.51 -0.44
C LEU A 22 8.67 1.33 -0.17
N TYR A 23 9.53 0.86 0.73
CA TYR A 23 10.70 1.62 1.16
C TYR A 23 11.78 1.69 0.09
N TYR A 24 12.10 0.55 -0.54
CA TYR A 24 13.27 0.45 -1.39
C TYR A 24 13.06 0.96 -2.81
N PHE A 25 11.85 0.84 -3.34
CA PHE A 25 11.56 1.16 -4.74
C PHE A 25 10.57 2.31 -4.87
N LYS A 26 9.50 2.31 -4.07
CA LYS A 26 8.45 3.31 -4.23
C LYS A 26 8.88 4.69 -3.70
N MET A 27 9.47 4.76 -2.51
CA MET A 27 9.83 6.04 -1.88
C MET A 27 10.96 6.78 -2.62
N PRO A 28 12.11 6.15 -2.98
CA PRO A 28 13.22 6.85 -3.62
C PRO A 28 12.89 7.37 -5.02
N ASN A 29 12.00 6.67 -5.74
CA ASN A 29 11.54 7.09 -7.08
C ASN A 29 10.33 8.03 -7.05
N HIS A 30 9.81 8.36 -5.87
CA HIS A 30 8.56 9.11 -5.72
C HIS A 30 7.41 8.53 -6.53
N PHE A 31 7.33 7.20 -6.64
CA PHE A 31 6.27 6.55 -7.38
C PHE A 31 4.93 6.76 -6.66
N SER A 32 4.09 7.59 -7.27
CA SER A 32 2.68 7.63 -6.94
C SER A 32 2.02 6.40 -7.58
N THR A 33 1.88 5.32 -6.82
CA THR A 33 1.10 4.16 -7.28
C THR A 33 -0.33 4.59 -7.43
N GLY A 34 -0.76 4.77 -8.68
CA GLY A 34 -2.14 5.07 -9.02
C GLY A 34 -3.09 4.03 -8.43
N GLY A 35 -4.24 4.51 -7.96
CA GLY A 35 -5.34 3.73 -7.40
C GLY A 35 -6.62 4.54 -7.52
N VAL A 36 -7.39 4.65 -6.43
CA VAL A 36 -8.56 5.54 -6.38
C VAL A 36 -8.18 6.98 -6.77
N SER A 37 -7.04 7.48 -6.31
CA SER A 37 -6.56 8.82 -6.66
C SER A 37 -6.22 8.97 -8.14
N GLY A 38 -5.69 7.93 -8.79
CA GLY A 38 -5.43 7.92 -10.23
C GLY A 38 -6.73 7.91 -11.04
N ILE A 39 -7.68 7.05 -10.66
CA ILE A 39 -9.02 7.01 -11.24
C ILE A 39 -9.72 8.37 -11.08
N SER A 40 -9.56 9.01 -9.93
CA SER A 40 -10.18 10.31 -9.65
C SER A 40 -9.60 11.44 -10.49
N ILE A 41 -8.31 11.39 -10.84
CA ILE A 41 -7.68 12.35 -11.75
C ILE A 41 -8.32 12.21 -13.14
N ILE A 42 -8.43 10.98 -13.64
CA ILE A 42 -9.01 10.70 -14.96
C ILE A 42 -10.50 11.14 -14.99
N LEU A 43 -11.29 10.74 -13.99
CA LEU A 43 -12.71 11.10 -13.93
C LEU A 43 -12.94 12.59 -13.73
N GLY A 44 -12.10 13.26 -12.94
CA GLY A 44 -12.15 14.71 -12.75
C GLY A 44 -11.82 15.49 -14.02
N ALA A 45 -10.96 14.94 -14.89
CA ALA A 45 -10.70 15.52 -16.21
C ALA A 45 -11.84 15.28 -17.21
N LEU A 46 -12.59 14.18 -17.06
CA LEU A 46 -13.70 13.82 -17.96
C LEU A 46 -15.06 14.42 -17.59
N ILE A 47 -15.28 14.76 -16.30
CA ILE A 47 -16.56 15.27 -15.80
C ILE A 47 -16.39 16.76 -15.43
N PRO A 48 -16.79 17.69 -16.31
CA PRO A 48 -16.70 19.11 -16.01
C PRO A 48 -17.58 19.48 -14.80
N GLY A 49 -16.98 20.12 -13.79
CA GLY A 49 -17.67 20.62 -12.59
C GLY A 49 -17.44 19.80 -11.31
N LEU A 50 -16.82 18.61 -11.39
CA LEU A 50 -16.45 17.81 -10.23
C LEU A 50 -14.94 17.85 -10.01
N SER A 51 -14.51 18.32 -8.83
CA SER A 51 -13.09 18.31 -8.50
C SER A 51 -12.58 16.87 -8.33
N THR A 52 -11.35 16.61 -8.76
CA THR A 52 -10.65 15.34 -8.51
C THR A 52 -10.68 14.95 -7.03
N GLY A 53 -10.57 15.93 -6.11
CA GLY A 53 -10.64 15.70 -4.67
C GLY A 53 -12.00 15.17 -4.22
N THR A 54 -13.10 15.73 -4.76
CA THR A 54 -14.47 15.29 -4.47
C THR A 54 -14.69 13.84 -4.91
N ILE A 55 -14.25 13.49 -6.12
CA ILE A 55 -14.38 12.12 -6.65
C ILE A 55 -13.58 11.13 -5.79
N ASN A 56 -12.35 11.49 -5.43
CA ASN A 56 -11.49 10.66 -4.58
C ASN A 56 -12.10 10.42 -3.20
N PHE A 57 -12.66 11.47 -2.60
CA PHE A 57 -13.35 11.36 -1.32
C PHE A 57 -14.56 10.43 -1.39
N ILE A 58 -15.42 10.59 -2.39
CA ILE A 58 -16.61 9.75 -2.58
C ILE A 58 -16.22 8.29 -2.75
N ILE A 59 -15.26 7.98 -3.64
CA ILE A 59 -14.85 6.60 -3.87
C ILE A 59 -14.22 5.99 -2.61
N ASN A 60 -13.36 6.73 -1.90
CA ASN A 60 -12.76 6.22 -0.66
C ASN A 60 -13.81 5.97 0.43
N MET A 61 -14.81 6.84 0.58
CA MET A 61 -15.89 6.62 1.55
C MET A 61 -16.74 5.39 1.22
N LEU A 62 -17.05 5.19 -0.07
CA LEU A 62 -17.78 4.00 -0.53
C LEU A 62 -16.98 2.73 -0.28
N LEU A 63 -15.68 2.72 -0.60
CA LEU A 63 -14.81 1.57 -0.35
C LEU A 63 -14.65 1.28 1.15
N LEU A 64 -14.58 2.31 1.99
CA LEU A 64 -14.50 2.15 3.45
C LEU A 64 -15.78 1.51 4.01
N LEU A 65 -16.95 2.00 3.58
CA LEU A 65 -18.25 1.42 3.94
C LEU A 65 -18.37 -0.04 3.51
N LEU A 66 -18.01 -0.34 2.25
CA LEU A 66 -17.99 -1.70 1.73
C LEU A 66 -17.00 -2.59 2.48
N GLY A 67 -15.80 -2.10 2.77
CA GLY A 67 -14.80 -2.83 3.53
C GLY A 67 -15.29 -3.19 4.94
N PHE A 68 -15.95 -2.25 5.62
CA PHE A 68 -16.52 -2.51 6.93
C PHE A 68 -17.67 -3.52 6.89
N LEU A 69 -18.55 -3.43 5.88
CA LEU A 69 -19.69 -4.33 5.70
C LEU A 69 -19.25 -5.76 5.35
N VAL A 70 -18.24 -5.91 4.48
CA VAL A 70 -17.78 -7.22 3.97
C VAL A 70 -16.88 -7.93 4.98
N PHE A 71 -15.94 -7.23 5.62
CA PHE A 71 -14.91 -7.87 6.44
C PHE A 71 -15.13 -7.78 7.96
N GLY A 72 -16.06 -6.93 8.41
CA GLY A 72 -16.47 -6.81 9.82
C GLY A 72 -15.38 -6.30 10.77
N LYS A 73 -15.65 -6.35 12.08
CA LYS A 73 -14.78 -5.75 13.12
C LYS A 73 -13.40 -6.43 13.25
N GLY A 74 -13.30 -7.72 12.96
CA GLY A 74 -12.05 -8.47 13.05
C GLY A 74 -11.02 -8.06 12.00
N PHE A 75 -11.47 -7.53 10.86
CA PHE A 75 -10.61 -6.99 9.82
C PHE A 75 -9.89 -5.71 10.26
N GLY A 76 -10.60 -4.80 10.93
CA GLY A 76 -10.01 -3.56 11.43
C GLY A 76 -8.79 -3.79 12.32
N ALA A 77 -8.84 -4.81 13.19
CA ALA A 77 -7.71 -5.16 14.05
C ALA A 77 -6.50 -5.70 13.26
N LYS A 78 -6.71 -6.56 12.26
CA LYS A 78 -5.63 -7.08 11.41
C LYS A 78 -5.03 -5.98 10.53
N THR A 79 -5.87 -5.12 9.95
CA THR A 79 -5.43 -3.97 9.15
C THR A 79 -4.65 -2.99 10.00
N ALA A 80 -5.11 -2.68 11.23
CA ALA A 80 -4.37 -1.85 12.17
C ALA A 80 -3.00 -2.46 12.51
N TYR A 81 -2.96 -3.77 12.80
CA TYR A 81 -1.71 -4.48 13.06
C TYR A 81 -0.73 -4.36 11.88
N SER A 82 -1.16 -4.72 10.66
CA SER A 82 -0.31 -4.64 9.47
C SER A 82 0.13 -3.22 9.15
N SER A 83 -0.73 -2.22 9.31
CA SER A 83 -0.36 -0.81 9.11
C SER A 83 0.69 -0.32 10.10
N ILE A 84 0.55 -0.68 11.38
CA ILE A 84 1.53 -0.33 12.42
C ILE A 84 2.85 -1.05 12.16
N LEU A 85 2.80 -2.34 11.86
CA LEU A 85 3.98 -3.15 11.56
C LEU A 85 4.72 -2.62 10.33
N MET A 86 4.01 -2.36 9.23
CA MET A 86 4.58 -1.77 8.01
C MET A 86 5.26 -0.44 8.31
N SER A 87 4.59 0.46 9.03
CA SER A 87 5.15 1.75 9.42
C SER A 87 6.39 1.59 10.27
N GLY A 88 6.39 0.65 11.23
CA GLY A 88 7.54 0.33 12.07
C GLY A 88 8.72 -0.21 11.26
N ILE A 89 8.47 -1.10 10.29
CA ILE A 89 9.52 -1.65 9.42
C ILE A 89 10.14 -0.53 8.58
N VAL A 90 9.32 0.30 7.93
CA VAL A 90 9.81 1.44 7.13
C VAL A 90 10.64 2.38 8.01
N TRP A 91 10.16 2.73 9.19
CA TRP A 91 10.86 3.61 10.14
C TRP A 91 12.21 3.05 10.63
N VAL A 92 12.31 1.72 10.78
CA VAL A 92 13.58 1.04 11.10
C VAL A 92 14.50 1.06 9.88
N LEU A 93 13.99 0.73 8.69
CA LEU A 93 14.78 0.72 7.45
C LEU A 93 15.35 2.11 7.13
N GLU A 94 14.59 3.18 7.36
CA GLU A 94 15.06 4.57 7.25
C GLU A 94 16.27 4.88 8.13
N ARG A 95 16.33 4.32 9.34
CA ARG A 95 17.44 4.55 10.28
C ARG A 95 18.64 3.67 10.00
N VAL A 96 18.39 2.42 9.62
CA VAL A 96 19.45 1.43 9.41
C VAL A 96 20.11 1.62 8.05
N GLN A 97 19.33 1.90 7.01
CA GLN A 97 19.81 2.04 5.64
C GLN A 97 19.09 3.20 4.92
N PRO A 98 19.41 4.46 5.25
CA PRO A 98 18.80 5.62 4.59
C PRO A 98 19.13 5.62 3.09
N MET A 99 18.11 5.54 2.26
CA MET A 99 18.25 5.66 0.82
C MET A 99 18.18 7.12 0.36
N ASN A 100 19.24 7.58 -0.30
CA ASN A 100 19.31 8.92 -0.90
C ASN A 100 19.05 8.91 -2.41
N ALA A 101 19.07 7.75 -3.04
CA ALA A 101 18.85 7.56 -4.47
C ALA A 101 18.17 6.21 -4.73
N PRO A 102 17.49 6.04 -5.88
CA PRO A 102 16.99 4.75 -6.36
C PRO A 102 18.08 3.68 -6.48
N PHE A 103 17.68 2.41 -6.53
CA PHE A 103 18.63 1.29 -6.62
C PHE A 103 19.28 1.15 -7.99
N THR A 104 18.62 1.65 -9.03
CA THR A 104 18.95 1.52 -10.44
C THR A 104 18.55 2.80 -11.18
N ASP A 105 19.20 3.06 -12.31
CA ASP A 105 18.87 4.22 -13.15
C ASP A 105 17.67 3.97 -14.10
N GLU A 106 16.98 2.83 -13.95
CA GLU A 106 15.89 2.37 -14.83
C GLU A 106 14.54 2.38 -14.10
N PRO A 107 13.75 3.48 -14.18
CA PRO A 107 12.53 3.64 -13.39
C PRO A 107 11.46 2.58 -13.67
N LEU A 108 11.41 2.03 -14.88
CA LEU A 108 10.44 0.98 -15.23
C LEU A 108 10.72 -0.33 -14.48
N LEU A 109 12.00 -0.68 -14.32
CA LEU A 109 12.39 -1.86 -13.55
C LEU A 109 12.04 -1.68 -12.07
N GLU A 110 12.33 -0.49 -11.53
CA GLU A 110 11.98 -0.17 -10.14
C GLU A 110 10.48 -0.15 -9.90
N LEU A 111 9.70 0.36 -10.86
CA LEU A 111 8.25 0.35 -10.79
C LEU A 111 7.71 -1.09 -10.71
N PHE A 112 8.30 -2.01 -11.48
CA PHE A 112 7.92 -3.42 -11.44
C PHE A 112 8.10 -4.01 -10.03
N PHE A 113 9.21 -3.73 -9.37
CA PHE A 113 9.43 -4.16 -7.98
C PHE A 113 8.58 -3.40 -6.96
N ALA A 114 8.37 -2.10 -7.16
CA ALA A 114 7.53 -1.24 -6.32
C ALA A 114 6.06 -1.68 -6.29
N VAL A 115 5.58 -2.35 -7.34
CA VAL A 115 4.22 -2.90 -7.44
C VAL A 115 4.19 -4.40 -7.17
N GLY A 116 5.13 -5.16 -7.73
CA GLY A 116 5.16 -6.62 -7.66
C GLY A 116 5.38 -7.14 -6.23
N LEU A 117 6.31 -6.57 -5.47
CA LEU A 117 6.58 -7.00 -4.10
C LEU A 117 5.37 -6.75 -3.17
N PRO A 118 4.74 -5.57 -3.17
CA PRO A 118 3.51 -5.37 -2.40
C PRO A 118 2.34 -6.22 -2.86
N ALA A 119 2.21 -6.48 -4.17
CA ALA A 119 1.13 -7.33 -4.68
C ALA A 119 1.26 -8.78 -4.15
N VAL A 120 2.46 -9.36 -4.21
CA VAL A 120 2.73 -10.69 -3.64
C VAL A 120 2.52 -10.68 -2.13
N GLY A 121 3.04 -9.67 -1.43
CA GLY A 121 2.88 -9.55 0.01
C GLY A 121 1.43 -9.41 0.46
N SER A 122 0.58 -8.77 -0.35
CA SER A 122 -0.86 -8.61 -0.06
C SER A 122 -1.70 -9.85 -0.41
N ALA A 123 -1.18 -10.76 -1.23
CA ALA A 123 -1.86 -12.00 -1.62
C ALA A 123 -1.68 -13.14 -0.61
N ILE A 124 -0.66 -13.04 0.26
CA ILE A 124 -0.33 -14.00 1.33
C ILE A 124 -1.22 -13.77 2.55
#